data_AF-A0A388LWS4-F1
#
_entry.id   AF-A0A388LWS4-F1
#
_cell.length_a   1.000
_cell.length_b   1.000
_cell.length_c   1.000
_cell.angle_alpha   90.00
_cell.angle_beta   90.00
_cell.angle_gamma   90.00
#
_symmetry.space_group_name_H-M   'P 1'
#
loop_
_entity.id
_entity.type
_entity.pdbx_description
1 polymer ?
#
loop_
_entity_poly.entity_id
_entity_poly.type
_entity_poly.pdbx_seq_one_letter_code
_entity_poly.pdbx_strand_id
1 'polypeptide(L)'
;MDVRGRGQGLRGDEIVAVAMAVTAVVVNTMRGDPSSSRDALAELRKRRALLQRIGEVPDCVATCQAVILLCASLSSGVFLRETPRWWIKRRTGGTWEDLRLCDDATDEYYRQKLRMSMAMFKHIVAVCATYVQKKVTHYRMPLSVEQVISFALYKWASGETYESGTSAFGIGRATGLQAVRDVTSALLQAYPDAIKWPVGRRRAQILRAFRDKGFPNCFGAIDCTHIFIDKPVGAPSANYYDRKRKFSVQAQVVVDLDLRIMDVHIGYPESVHDVLVLHNSQLWRRAQAGELFDAPPVSLRHGVVTRGYLLGDNGYPVVCPWIVQPYGGIDQGPEEERFDTRQKVARGCVERAFG
;
A
#
# COMPACT_ATOMS: atom_id res chain seq x y z
N MET A 1 -63.11 -2.29 35.67
CA MET A 1 -62.20 -1.13 35.69
C MET A 1 -62.13 -0.69 37.15
N ASP A 2 -61.02 -0.74 37.87
CA ASP A 2 -59.65 -0.46 37.46
C ASP A 2 -58.67 -1.06 38.50
N VAL A 3 -57.60 -1.70 38.02
CA VAL A 3 -56.56 -2.34 38.84
C VAL A 3 -55.45 -1.32 39.09
N ARG A 4 -55.34 -0.78 40.31
CA ARG A 4 -54.17 0.03 40.70
C ARG A 4 -53.15 -0.83 41.44
N GLY A 5 -52.23 -1.40 40.67
CA GLY A 5 -51.00 -2.01 41.18
C GLY A 5 -50.05 -0.92 41.71
N ARG A 6 -49.78 -0.92 43.01
CA ARG A 6 -48.67 -0.17 43.61
C ARG A 6 -47.36 -0.81 43.18
N GLY A 7 -46.51 -0.07 42.46
CA GLY A 7 -45.12 -0.46 42.25
C GLY A 7 -44.40 -0.49 43.59
N GLN A 8 -43.90 -1.67 43.98
CA GLN A 8 -43.00 -1.79 45.12
C GLN A 8 -41.64 -1.24 44.68
N GLY A 9 -41.23 -0.12 45.26
CA GLY A 9 -39.84 0.34 45.17
C GLY A 9 -38.91 -0.67 45.83
N LEU A 10 -37.65 -0.68 45.37
CA LEU A 10 -36.61 -1.56 45.91
C LEU A 10 -36.51 -1.40 47.43
N ARG A 11 -36.48 -2.53 48.16
CA ARG A 11 -36.27 -2.51 49.61
C ARG A 11 -34.84 -2.05 49.92
N GLY A 12 -34.62 -1.53 51.13
CA GLY A 12 -33.34 -0.91 51.51
C GLY A 12 -32.13 -1.85 51.40
N ASP A 13 -32.33 -3.14 51.59
CA ASP A 13 -31.37 -4.22 51.38
C ASP A 13 -31.00 -4.43 49.90
N GLU A 14 -31.95 -4.27 48.98
CA GLU A 14 -31.71 -4.35 47.53
C GLU A 14 -30.89 -3.15 47.04
N ILE A 15 -31.15 -1.95 47.60
CA ILE A 15 -30.37 -0.74 47.29
C ILE A 15 -28.92 -0.90 47.76
N VAL A 16 -28.70 -1.44 48.96
CA VAL A 16 -27.36 -1.72 49.48
C VAL A 16 -26.65 -2.77 48.63
N ALA A 17 -27.34 -3.83 48.19
CA ALA A 17 -26.77 -4.85 47.31
C ALA A 17 -26.34 -4.28 45.94
N VAL A 18 -27.16 -3.40 45.35
CA VAL A 18 -26.84 -2.73 44.08
C VAL A 18 -25.67 -1.76 44.26
N ALA A 19 -25.63 -0.96 45.33
CA ALA A 19 -24.52 -0.06 45.63
C ALA A 19 -23.20 -0.83 45.82
N MET A 20 -23.24 -1.97 46.52
CA MET A 20 -22.09 -2.85 46.69
C MET A 20 -21.62 -3.46 45.38
N ALA A 21 -22.53 -3.89 44.51
CA ALA A 21 -22.20 -4.44 43.20
C ALA A 21 -21.57 -3.38 42.27
N VAL A 22 -22.13 -2.17 42.22
CA VAL A 22 -21.57 -1.05 41.43
C VAL A 22 -20.19 -0.67 41.94
N THR A 23 -20.02 -0.60 43.26
CA THR A 23 -18.74 -0.31 43.91
C THR A 23 -17.69 -1.38 43.58
N ALA A 24 -18.06 -2.66 43.65
CA ALA A 24 -17.16 -3.77 43.30
C ALA A 24 -16.74 -3.73 41.82
N VAL A 25 -17.65 -3.37 40.92
CA VAL A 25 -17.35 -3.21 39.49
C VAL A 25 -16.38 -2.05 39.27
N VAL A 26 -16.64 -0.87 39.86
CA VAL A 26 -15.77 0.31 39.74
C VAL A 26 -14.36 0.00 40.28
N VAL A 27 -14.26 -0.62 41.46
CA VAL A 27 -12.98 -0.99 42.07
C VAL A 27 -12.22 -2.02 41.23
N ASN A 28 -12.91 -3.00 40.63
CA ASN A 28 -12.27 -3.99 39.75
C ASN A 28 -11.85 -3.40 38.40
N THR A 29 -12.57 -2.42 37.86
CA THR A 29 -12.19 -1.73 36.60
C THR A 29 -11.00 -0.79 36.76
N MET A 30 -10.66 -0.39 37.99
CA MET A 30 -9.50 0.44 38.30
C MET A 30 -8.25 -0.37 38.72
N ARG A 31 -8.23 -1.69 38.48
CA ARG A 31 -6.99 -2.50 38.54
C ARG A 31 -6.11 -2.21 37.31
N GLY A 32 -5.48 -1.04 37.29
CA GLY A 32 -4.19 -0.87 36.60
C GLY A 32 -3.06 -1.22 37.56
N ASP A 33 -2.01 -1.89 37.09
CA ASP A 33 -0.82 -2.16 37.90
C ASP A 33 -0.09 -0.84 38.22
N PRO A 34 0.07 -0.45 39.50
CA PRO A 34 0.80 0.75 39.86
C PRO A 34 2.31 0.48 39.77
N SER A 35 3.03 1.34 39.05
CA SER A 35 4.47 1.23 38.83
C SER A 35 5.33 1.61 40.05
N SER A 36 4.76 2.00 41.19
CA SER A 36 5.50 2.25 42.44
C SER A 36 4.68 2.06 43.72
N SER A 37 5.36 1.67 44.82
CA SER A 37 4.78 1.40 46.15
C SER A 37 4.14 2.64 46.82
N ARG A 38 4.63 3.86 46.51
CA ARG A 38 4.06 5.11 47.03
C ARG A 38 2.75 5.49 46.34
N ASP A 39 2.62 5.20 45.06
CA ASP A 39 1.39 5.45 44.29
C ASP A 39 0.27 4.51 44.70
N ALA A 40 0.59 3.25 45.02
CA ALA A 40 -0.37 2.27 45.53
C ALA A 40 -1.05 2.73 46.84
N LEU A 41 -0.31 3.39 47.73
CA LEU A 41 -0.81 3.83 49.04
C LEU A 41 -1.65 5.11 48.95
N ALA A 42 -1.31 6.02 48.03
CA ALA A 42 -2.13 7.19 47.70
C ALA A 42 -3.45 6.77 47.03
N GLU A 43 -3.40 5.76 46.17
CA GLU A 43 -4.57 5.23 45.49
C GLU A 43 -5.50 4.47 46.45
N LEU A 44 -4.95 3.74 47.43
CA LEU A 44 -5.72 3.12 48.51
C LEU A 44 -6.41 4.17 49.42
N ARG A 45 -5.77 5.32 49.67
CA ARG A 45 -6.40 6.43 50.42
C ARG A 45 -7.53 7.09 49.64
N LYS A 46 -7.35 7.33 48.33
CA LYS A 46 -8.43 7.79 47.43
C LYS A 46 -9.59 6.81 47.37
N ARG A 47 -9.30 5.51 47.27
CA ARG A 47 -10.31 4.42 47.32
C ARG A 47 -11.11 4.44 48.62
N ARG A 48 -10.45 4.58 49.78
CA ARG A 48 -11.13 4.65 51.09
C ARG A 48 -12.03 5.88 51.23
N ALA A 49 -11.59 7.05 50.74
CA ALA A 49 -12.38 8.29 50.79
C ALA A 49 -13.63 8.24 49.86
N LEU A 50 -13.51 7.61 48.68
CA LEU A 50 -14.62 7.38 47.76
C LEU A 50 -15.65 6.41 48.35
N LEU A 51 -15.19 5.33 48.98
CA LEU A 51 -16.05 4.36 49.67
C LEU A 51 -16.78 4.97 50.87
N GLN A 52 -16.12 5.85 51.63
CA GLN A 52 -16.74 6.57 52.75
C GLN A 52 -17.82 7.55 52.28
N ARG A 53 -17.64 8.24 51.14
CA ARG A 53 -18.67 9.12 50.55
C ARG A 53 -19.90 8.39 50.02
N ILE A 54 -19.75 7.13 49.61
CA ILE A 54 -20.87 6.30 49.12
C ILE A 54 -21.71 5.78 50.30
N GLY A 55 -21.13 5.65 51.50
CA GLY A 55 -21.81 5.16 52.70
C GLY A 55 -22.72 6.16 53.41
N GLU A 56 -22.70 7.45 53.08
CA GLU A 56 -23.41 8.50 53.84
C GLU A 56 -24.48 9.29 53.05
N VAL A 57 -24.90 8.86 51.86
CA VAL A 57 -25.92 9.59 51.08
C VAL A 57 -27.25 8.82 51.10
N PRO A 58 -28.31 9.32 51.78
CA PRO A 58 -29.57 8.61 51.91
C PRO A 58 -30.52 8.77 50.71
N ASP A 59 -30.15 9.57 49.70
CA ASP A 59 -31.05 9.88 48.60
C ASP A 59 -30.78 9.08 47.33
N CYS A 60 -31.76 8.25 46.98
CA CYS A 60 -31.90 7.50 45.74
C CYS A 60 -31.70 8.34 44.46
N VAL A 61 -31.86 9.66 44.53
CA VAL A 61 -31.61 10.58 43.40
C VAL A 61 -30.12 10.69 43.06
N ALA A 62 -29.24 10.71 44.06
CA ALA A 62 -27.79 10.83 43.83
C ALA A 62 -27.18 9.53 43.28
N THR A 63 -27.70 8.37 43.71
CA THR A 63 -27.34 7.06 43.14
C THR A 63 -27.87 6.91 41.72
N CYS A 64 -29.09 7.38 41.43
CA CYS A 64 -29.59 7.42 40.05
C CYS A 64 -28.77 8.33 39.14
N GLN A 65 -28.35 9.51 39.60
CA GLN A 65 -27.47 10.40 38.83
C GLN A 65 -26.09 9.79 38.58
N ALA A 66 -25.50 9.12 39.57
CA ALA A 66 -24.23 8.43 39.40
C ALA A 66 -24.32 7.28 38.39
N VAL A 67 -25.41 6.50 38.40
CA VAL A 67 -25.67 5.44 37.41
C VAL A 67 -25.91 6.03 36.02
N ILE A 68 -26.66 7.12 35.91
CA ILE A 68 -26.89 7.80 34.62
C ILE A 68 -25.58 8.37 34.06
N LEU A 69 -24.73 8.98 34.88
CA LEU A 69 -23.41 9.46 34.48
C LEU A 69 -22.46 8.31 34.09
N LEU A 70 -22.52 7.17 34.79
CA LEU A 70 -21.77 5.97 34.43
C LEU A 70 -22.26 5.39 33.09
N CYS A 71 -23.58 5.29 32.90
CA CYS A 71 -24.17 4.83 31.63
C CYS A 71 -23.85 5.80 30.49
N ALA A 72 -23.90 7.11 30.72
CA ALA A 72 -23.56 8.13 29.74
C ALA A 72 -22.06 8.08 29.36
N SER A 73 -21.17 7.89 30.34
CA SER A 73 -19.72 7.76 30.09
C SER A 73 -19.32 6.43 29.43
N LEU A 74 -20.04 5.34 29.73
CA LEU A 74 -19.93 4.07 29.00
C LEU A 74 -20.45 4.18 27.56
N SER A 75 -21.49 4.98 27.33
CA SER A 75 -22.10 5.20 26.01
C SER A 75 -21.32 6.20 25.15
N SER A 76 -20.62 7.15 25.78
CA SER A 76 -19.82 8.18 25.12
C SER A 76 -18.42 7.72 24.71
N GLY A 77 -18.09 6.43 24.88
CA GLY A 77 -16.83 5.85 24.43
C GLY A 77 -15.60 6.26 25.24
N VAL A 78 -15.77 6.83 26.44
CA VAL A 78 -14.66 7.29 27.30
C VAL A 78 -13.85 6.11 27.87
N PHE A 79 -14.49 4.94 28.01
CA PHE A 79 -13.80 3.69 28.29
C PHE A 79 -13.56 2.92 26.99
N LEU A 80 -12.30 2.87 26.54
CA LEU A 80 -11.86 1.91 25.53
C LEU A 80 -12.16 0.50 26.03
N ARG A 81 -13.22 -0.11 25.47
CA ARG A 81 -13.66 -1.45 25.81
C ARG A 81 -12.71 -2.48 25.18
N GLU A 82 -11.48 -2.55 25.65
CA GLU A 82 -10.55 -3.64 25.31
C GLU A 82 -10.77 -4.81 26.26
N THR A 83 -11.87 -5.54 26.08
CA THR A 83 -11.91 -6.92 26.58
C THR A 83 -11.10 -7.79 25.62
N PRO A 84 -10.07 -8.52 26.08
CA PRO A 84 -9.38 -9.50 25.26
C PRO A 84 -10.38 -10.55 24.81
N ARG A 85 -10.81 -10.47 23.56
CA ARG A 85 -11.60 -11.54 22.93
C ARG A 85 -10.61 -12.64 22.59
N TRP A 86 -10.71 -13.81 23.22
CA TRP A 86 -9.78 -14.94 23.02
C TRP A 86 -9.69 -15.42 21.55
N TRP A 87 -10.66 -15.05 20.71
CA TRP A 87 -10.66 -15.28 19.27
C TRP A 87 -9.98 -14.17 18.44
N ILE A 88 -9.42 -13.15 19.09
CA ILE A 88 -8.68 -12.04 18.45
C ILE A 88 -7.19 -12.18 18.78
N LYS A 89 -6.39 -12.50 17.76
CA LYS A 89 -4.93 -12.54 17.85
C LYS A 89 -4.39 -11.13 18.17
N ARG A 90 -3.53 -11.01 19.19
CA ARG A 90 -2.81 -9.76 19.50
C ARG A 90 -1.85 -9.42 18.36
N ARG A 91 -1.75 -8.13 18.03
CA ARG A 91 -0.90 -7.57 16.96
C ARG A 91 -0.17 -6.36 17.50
N THR A 92 1.05 -6.12 17.02
CA THR A 92 1.97 -5.12 17.58
C THR A 92 1.68 -3.70 17.13
N GLY A 93 1.17 -3.48 15.90
CA GLY A 93 0.82 -2.15 15.38
C GLY A 93 2.00 -1.22 15.03
N GLY A 94 3.19 -1.51 15.56
CA GLY A 94 4.31 -0.56 15.62
C GLY A 94 4.62 0.20 14.34
N THR A 95 4.61 -0.47 13.17
CA THR A 95 4.91 0.21 11.90
C THR A 95 3.86 1.24 11.51
N TRP A 96 2.60 1.02 11.85
CA TRP A 96 1.56 2.02 11.66
C TRP A 96 1.71 3.19 12.62
N GLU A 97 2.07 2.94 13.88
CA GLU A 97 2.35 4.02 14.82
C GLU A 97 3.55 4.87 14.41
N ASP A 98 4.62 4.24 13.92
CA ASP A 98 5.81 4.93 13.39
C ASP A 98 5.46 5.85 12.21
N LEU A 99 4.62 5.40 11.27
CA LEU A 99 4.18 6.21 10.12
C LEU A 99 3.35 7.44 10.51
N ARG A 100 2.78 7.47 11.72
CA ARG A 100 1.99 8.60 12.24
C ARG A 100 2.84 9.65 12.94
N LEU A 101 4.06 9.32 13.36
CA LEU A 101 4.96 10.28 13.96
C LEU A 101 5.37 11.33 12.91
N CYS A 102 5.36 12.60 13.31
CA CYS A 102 5.79 13.73 12.49
C CYS A 102 6.97 14.40 13.19
N ASP A 103 8.17 14.03 12.74
CA ASP A 103 9.47 14.54 13.17
C ASP A 103 10.36 14.82 11.94
N ASP A 104 11.58 15.28 12.18
CA ASP A 104 12.53 15.62 11.10
C ASP A 104 12.99 14.39 10.28
N ALA A 105 12.74 13.17 10.75
CA ALA A 105 13.09 11.91 10.09
C ALA A 105 11.93 11.28 9.29
N THR A 106 10.75 11.89 9.34
CA THR A 106 9.51 11.31 8.80
C THR A 106 9.60 11.03 7.30
N ASP A 107 10.16 11.93 6.50
CA ASP A 107 10.25 11.74 5.05
C ASP A 107 11.21 10.58 4.68
N GLU A 108 12.24 10.33 5.49
CA GLU A 108 13.14 9.18 5.31
C GLU A 108 12.43 7.87 5.61
N TYR A 109 11.62 7.83 6.67
CA TYR A 109 10.83 6.64 7.02
C TYR A 109 9.82 6.29 5.91
N TYR A 110 9.16 7.30 5.32
CA TYR A 110 8.26 7.10 4.17
C TYR A 110 9.02 6.57 2.94
N ARG A 111 10.22 7.07 2.64
CA ARG A 111 11.05 6.52 1.56
C ARG A 111 11.47 5.09 1.83
N GLN A 112 11.88 4.78 3.06
CA GLN A 112 12.33 3.45 3.43
C GLN A 112 11.19 2.41 3.38
N LYS A 113 10.02 2.76 3.93
CA LYS A 113 8.89 1.82 4.12
C LYS A 113 7.90 1.80 2.96
N LEU A 114 7.66 2.95 2.33
CA LEU A 114 6.66 3.12 1.27
C LEU A 114 7.26 3.46 -0.10
N ARG A 115 8.59 3.64 -0.20
CA ARG A 115 9.31 4.00 -1.44
C ARG A 115 8.85 5.32 -2.07
N MET A 116 8.33 6.24 -1.25
CA MET A 116 7.87 7.56 -1.69
C MET A 116 8.04 8.61 -0.58
N SER A 117 7.97 9.88 -0.94
CA SER A 117 7.94 10.96 0.05
C SER A 117 6.60 11.04 0.77
N MET A 118 6.59 11.64 1.97
CA MET A 118 5.37 11.90 2.73
C MET A 118 4.40 12.79 1.96
N ALA A 119 4.92 13.75 1.19
CA ALA A 119 4.12 14.63 0.34
C ALA A 119 3.35 13.85 -0.75
N MET A 120 4.03 12.92 -1.43
CA MET A 120 3.39 12.06 -2.43
C MET A 120 2.36 11.13 -1.79
N PHE A 121 2.68 10.55 -0.63
CA PHE A 121 1.72 9.75 0.12
C PHE A 121 0.45 10.53 0.46
N LYS A 122 0.59 11.74 1.04
CA LYS A 122 -0.56 12.60 1.38
C LYS A 122 -1.39 12.95 0.14
N HIS A 123 -0.74 13.18 -1.00
CA HIS A 123 -1.43 13.40 -2.26
C HIS A 123 -2.26 12.17 -2.69
N ILE A 124 -1.66 10.97 -2.66
CA ILE A 124 -2.37 9.72 -2.95
C ILE A 124 -3.55 9.52 -2.01
N VAL A 125 -3.37 9.76 -0.70
CA VAL A 125 -4.46 9.67 0.28
C VAL A 125 -5.59 10.62 -0.08
N ALA A 126 -5.29 11.89 -0.36
CA ALA A 126 -6.30 12.89 -0.70
C ALA A 126 -7.13 12.51 -1.93
N VAL A 127 -6.47 11.99 -2.99
CA VAL A 127 -7.15 11.58 -4.23
C VAL A 127 -7.93 10.28 -4.04
N CYS A 128 -7.38 9.30 -3.33
CA CYS A 128 -7.99 7.98 -3.18
C CYS A 128 -9.02 7.89 -2.04
N ALA A 129 -9.11 8.90 -1.16
CA ALA A 129 -9.94 8.84 0.04
C ALA A 129 -11.41 8.52 -0.26
N THR A 130 -11.98 9.16 -1.28
CA THR A 130 -13.39 8.99 -1.68
C THR A 130 -13.71 7.57 -2.13
N TYR A 131 -12.74 6.83 -2.65
CA TYR A 131 -12.89 5.45 -3.13
C TYR A 131 -12.73 4.41 -2.01
N VAL A 132 -11.94 4.73 -0.97
CA VAL A 132 -11.55 3.77 0.09
C VAL A 132 -12.33 3.98 1.39
N GLN A 133 -12.90 5.17 1.61
CA GLN A 133 -13.59 5.53 2.84
C GLN A 133 -14.79 4.61 3.11
N LYS A 134 -14.79 4.00 4.30
CA LYS A 134 -15.88 3.15 4.78
C LYS A 134 -16.79 3.93 5.71
N LYS A 135 -18.09 3.63 5.65
CA LYS A 135 -19.08 4.25 6.55
C LYS A 135 -18.88 3.77 7.98
N VAL A 136 -19.00 4.70 8.92
CA VAL A 136 -19.08 4.35 10.34
C VAL A 136 -20.40 3.63 10.58
N THR A 137 -20.34 2.49 11.26
CA THR A 137 -21.52 1.70 11.62
C THR A 137 -21.62 1.58 13.13
N HIS A 138 -22.81 1.28 13.65
CA HIS A 138 -23.01 1.04 15.09
C HIS A 138 -22.16 -0.12 15.63
N TYR A 139 -21.78 -1.08 14.78
CA TYR A 139 -21.09 -2.29 15.21
C TYR A 139 -19.57 -2.20 15.15
N ARG A 140 -19.02 -1.33 14.30
CA ARG A 140 -17.58 -1.26 14.06
C ARG A 140 -17.16 0.11 13.54
N MET A 141 -16.13 0.65 14.19
CA MET A 141 -15.35 1.76 13.67
C MET A 141 -14.45 1.26 12.53
N PRO A 142 -14.54 1.81 11.31
CA PRO A 142 -13.65 1.43 10.22
C PRO A 142 -12.21 1.89 10.51
N LEU A 143 -11.24 1.24 9.86
CA LEU A 143 -9.87 1.74 9.84
C LEU A 143 -9.83 3.11 9.15
N SER A 144 -8.88 3.97 9.53
CA SER A 144 -8.69 5.24 8.83
C SER A 144 -8.26 4.98 7.38
N VAL A 145 -8.65 5.89 6.48
CA VAL A 145 -8.26 5.84 5.07
C VAL A 145 -6.74 5.78 4.93
N GLU A 146 -6.03 6.60 5.71
CA GLU A 146 -4.57 6.62 5.76
C GLU A 146 -4.01 5.25 6.12
N GLN A 147 -4.53 4.58 7.15
CA GLN A 147 -4.04 3.26 7.56
C GLN A 147 -4.24 2.20 6.47
N VAL A 148 -5.40 2.24 5.79
CA VAL A 148 -5.72 1.31 4.70
C VAL A 148 -4.80 1.52 3.51
N ILE A 149 -4.58 2.77 3.10
CA ILE A 149 -3.70 3.13 1.98
C ILE A 149 -2.24 2.84 2.33
N SER A 150 -1.77 3.23 3.52
CA SER A 150 -0.42 2.95 4.00
C SER A 150 -0.12 1.45 4.02
N PHE A 151 -1.08 0.63 4.48
CA PHE A 151 -0.90 -0.82 4.49
C PHE A 151 -0.72 -1.39 3.08
N ALA A 152 -1.55 -0.97 2.12
CA ALA A 152 -1.47 -1.46 0.75
C ALA A 152 -0.13 -1.06 0.09
N LEU A 153 0.28 0.20 0.24
CA LEU A 153 1.56 0.71 -0.26
C LEU A 153 2.74 -0.02 0.38
N TYR A 154 2.71 -0.20 1.72
CA TYR A 154 3.71 -0.96 2.45
C TYR A 154 3.82 -2.40 1.93
N LYS A 155 2.68 -3.05 1.68
CA LYS A 155 2.64 -4.44 1.19
C LYS A 155 3.28 -4.60 -0.19
N TRP A 156 3.15 -3.60 -1.07
CA TRP A 156 3.81 -3.57 -2.37
C TRP A 156 5.30 -3.23 -2.27
N ALA A 157 5.65 -2.25 -1.44
CA ALA A 157 7.03 -1.80 -1.26
C ALA A 157 7.94 -2.84 -0.57
N SER A 158 7.41 -3.58 0.41
CA SER A 158 8.18 -4.55 1.23
C SER A 158 8.18 -5.96 0.66
N GLY A 159 7.16 -6.34 -0.12
CA GLY A 159 6.99 -7.72 -0.58
C GLY A 159 6.64 -8.73 0.53
N GLU A 160 6.47 -8.29 1.77
CA GLU A 160 6.26 -9.16 2.94
C GLU A 160 5.00 -10.02 2.88
N THR A 161 4.94 -11.08 3.70
CA THR A 161 3.72 -11.89 3.83
C THR A 161 2.57 -11.09 4.44
N TYR A 162 1.33 -11.48 4.16
CA TYR A 162 0.17 -10.88 4.84
C TYR A 162 0.21 -11.10 6.36
N GLU A 163 0.79 -12.19 6.86
CA GLU A 163 0.89 -12.43 8.32
C GLU A 163 1.77 -11.39 9.01
N SER A 164 2.97 -11.14 8.48
CA SER A 164 3.89 -10.14 9.04
C SER A 164 3.33 -8.73 8.88
N GLY A 165 2.94 -8.35 7.65
CA GLY A 165 2.46 -7.00 7.37
C GLY A 165 1.19 -6.64 8.14
N THR A 166 0.21 -7.55 8.23
CA THR A 166 -1.02 -7.23 8.97
C THR A 166 -0.80 -7.15 10.49
N SER A 167 0.14 -7.92 11.03
CA SER A 167 0.58 -7.79 12.42
C SER A 167 1.24 -6.43 12.68
N ALA A 168 2.12 -6.00 11.77
CA ALA A 168 2.82 -4.72 11.85
C ALA A 168 1.89 -3.50 11.79
N PHE A 169 0.70 -3.64 11.18
CA PHE A 169 -0.30 -2.58 11.08
C PHE A 169 -1.49 -2.74 12.04
N GLY A 170 -1.50 -3.80 12.87
CA GLY A 170 -2.62 -4.07 13.79
C GLY A 170 -3.92 -4.54 13.12
N ILE A 171 -3.90 -4.91 11.83
CA ILE A 171 -5.11 -5.19 11.04
C ILE A 171 -5.40 -6.69 10.89
N GLY A 172 -6.66 -7.05 10.65
CA GLY A 172 -7.05 -8.43 10.35
C GLY A 172 -6.49 -8.93 9.03
N ARG A 173 -6.08 -10.20 8.90
CA ARG A 173 -5.62 -10.79 7.62
C ARG A 173 -6.62 -10.52 6.49
N ALA A 174 -7.89 -10.89 6.69
CA ALA A 174 -8.96 -10.65 5.71
C ALA A 174 -9.14 -9.15 5.40
N THR A 175 -8.97 -8.28 6.41
CA THR A 175 -9.02 -6.83 6.23
C THR A 175 -7.85 -6.31 5.41
N GLY A 176 -6.64 -6.85 5.61
CA GLY A 176 -5.46 -6.51 4.82
C GLY A 176 -5.59 -6.94 3.35
N LEU A 177 -6.09 -8.15 3.08
CA LEU A 177 -6.37 -8.58 1.70
C LEU A 177 -7.38 -7.64 1.02
N GLN A 178 -8.45 -7.28 1.73
CA GLN A 178 -9.45 -6.36 1.19
C GLN A 178 -8.86 -4.96 0.99
N ALA A 179 -8.04 -4.47 1.92
CA ALA A 179 -7.36 -3.18 1.81
C ALA A 179 -6.51 -3.09 0.53
N VAL A 180 -5.71 -4.11 0.23
CA VAL A 180 -4.89 -4.13 -1.00
C VAL A 180 -5.79 -4.05 -2.24
N ARG A 181 -6.89 -4.82 -2.30
CA ARG A 181 -7.82 -4.82 -3.43
C ARG A 181 -8.55 -3.48 -3.60
N ASP A 182 -9.05 -2.93 -2.50
CA ASP A 182 -9.76 -1.65 -2.47
C ASP A 182 -8.82 -0.52 -2.95
N VAL A 183 -7.58 -0.49 -2.46
CA VAL A 183 -6.59 0.53 -2.84
C VAL A 183 -6.09 0.36 -4.28
N THR A 184 -5.88 -0.87 -4.77
CA THR A 184 -5.59 -1.10 -6.19
C THR A 184 -6.69 -0.53 -7.07
N SER A 185 -7.94 -0.84 -6.76
CA SER A 185 -9.10 -0.36 -7.53
C SER A 185 -9.23 1.15 -7.47
N ALA A 186 -8.95 1.76 -6.31
CA ALA A 186 -8.95 3.21 -6.13
C ALA A 186 -7.84 3.89 -6.96
N LEU A 187 -6.63 3.34 -6.98
CA LEU A 187 -5.52 3.89 -7.76
C LEU A 187 -5.79 3.83 -9.27
N LEU A 188 -6.32 2.71 -9.77
CA LEU A 188 -6.66 2.55 -11.18
C LEU A 188 -7.75 3.53 -11.63
N GLN A 189 -8.70 3.86 -10.75
CA GLN A 189 -9.75 4.85 -11.02
C GLN A 189 -9.25 6.29 -10.90
N ALA A 190 -8.39 6.57 -9.92
CA ALA A 190 -7.83 7.89 -9.66
C ALA A 190 -6.79 8.32 -10.71
N TYR A 191 -6.06 7.36 -11.26
CA TYR A 191 -4.92 7.61 -12.15
C TYR A 191 -5.01 6.82 -13.47
N PRO A 192 -6.09 6.97 -14.24
CA PRO A 192 -6.27 6.21 -15.49
C PRO A 192 -5.18 6.51 -16.53
N ASP A 193 -4.63 7.73 -16.50
CA ASP A 193 -3.63 8.22 -17.46
C ASP A 193 -2.21 8.34 -16.87
N ALA A 194 -1.93 7.65 -15.74
CA ALA A 194 -0.60 7.71 -15.13
C ALA A 194 0.48 7.08 -16.01
N ILE A 195 0.15 6.01 -16.73
CA ILE A 195 1.04 5.35 -17.69
C ILE A 195 0.51 5.67 -19.09
N LYS A 196 1.26 6.50 -19.81
CA LYS A 196 0.89 6.89 -21.18
C LYS A 196 2.10 7.17 -22.03
N TRP A 197 1.92 6.94 -23.33
CA TRP A 197 2.92 7.27 -24.33
C TRP A 197 3.19 8.79 -24.34
N PRO A 198 4.46 9.23 -24.41
CA PRO A 198 4.79 10.65 -24.30
C PRO A 198 4.34 11.43 -25.54
N VAL A 199 3.68 12.57 -25.30
CA VAL A 199 3.24 13.52 -26.34
C VAL A 199 3.73 14.94 -26.05
N GLY A 200 3.69 15.81 -27.06
CA GLY A 200 3.97 17.25 -26.92
C GLY A 200 5.31 17.55 -26.23
N ARG A 201 5.26 18.37 -25.18
CA ARG A 201 6.47 18.80 -24.43
C ARG A 201 7.24 17.63 -23.82
N ARG A 202 6.55 16.62 -23.29
CA ARG A 202 7.23 15.47 -22.66
C ARG A 202 8.01 14.67 -23.68
N ARG A 203 7.41 14.40 -24.85
CA ARG A 203 8.11 13.76 -25.98
C ARG A 203 9.37 14.53 -26.34
N ALA A 204 9.29 15.84 -26.52
CA ALA A 204 10.45 16.66 -26.87
C ALA A 204 11.58 16.59 -25.83
N GLN A 205 11.24 16.53 -24.54
CA GLN A 205 12.21 16.36 -23.46
C GLN A 205 12.93 15.01 -23.53
N ILE A 206 12.17 13.92 -23.73
CA ILE A 206 12.72 12.56 -23.84
C ILE A 206 13.67 12.46 -25.04
N LEU A 207 13.23 12.92 -26.21
CA LEU A 207 14.04 12.87 -27.43
C LEU A 207 15.34 13.68 -27.30
N ARG A 208 15.30 14.81 -26.58
CA ARG A 208 16.49 15.60 -26.27
C ARG A 208 17.41 14.85 -25.31
N ALA A 209 16.88 14.31 -24.22
CA ALA A 209 17.67 13.60 -23.22
C ALA A 209 18.41 12.39 -23.81
N PHE A 210 17.76 11.61 -24.67
CA PHE A 210 18.43 10.50 -25.37
C PHE A 210 19.41 10.97 -26.44
N ARG A 211 19.11 12.06 -27.17
CA ARG A 211 20.05 12.67 -28.12
C ARG A 211 21.36 13.07 -27.43
N ASP A 212 21.28 13.65 -26.23
CA ASP A 212 22.45 14.03 -25.43
C ASP A 212 23.28 12.80 -24.99
N LYS A 213 22.66 11.60 -24.97
CA LYS A 213 23.35 10.30 -24.78
C LYS A 213 23.87 9.67 -26.08
N GLY A 214 23.65 10.31 -27.22
CA GLY A 214 24.06 9.81 -28.54
C GLY A 214 22.98 9.01 -29.29
N PHE A 215 21.73 9.01 -28.80
CA PHE A 215 20.61 8.27 -29.38
C PHE A 215 19.52 9.24 -29.89
N PRO A 216 19.75 9.95 -31.02
CA PRO A 216 18.75 10.85 -31.58
C PRO A 216 17.48 10.07 -31.94
N ASN A 217 16.32 10.68 -31.73
CA ASN A 217 14.99 10.08 -31.94
C ASN A 217 14.67 8.82 -31.11
N CYS A 218 15.44 8.51 -30.06
CA CYS A 218 15.05 7.44 -29.14
C CYS A 218 13.95 7.89 -28.17
N PHE A 219 12.90 7.08 -28.05
CA PHE A 219 11.74 7.34 -27.19
C PHE A 219 11.86 6.71 -25.80
N GLY A 220 12.77 5.76 -25.59
CA GLY A 220 12.84 5.00 -24.34
C GLY A 220 13.69 3.74 -24.47
N ALA A 221 13.83 3.06 -23.35
CA ALA A 221 14.36 1.70 -23.28
C ALA A 221 13.21 0.72 -23.00
N ILE A 222 13.27 -0.46 -23.62
CA ILE A 222 12.31 -1.54 -23.46
C ILE A 222 13.02 -2.76 -22.89
N ASP A 223 12.38 -3.41 -21.91
CA ASP A 223 12.86 -4.66 -21.33
C ASP A 223 11.71 -5.45 -20.71
N CYS A 224 11.95 -6.74 -20.45
CA CYS A 224 11.04 -7.62 -19.75
C CYS A 224 11.50 -7.85 -18.31
N THR A 225 10.55 -7.98 -17.39
CA THR A 225 10.81 -8.38 -16.00
C THR A 225 9.81 -9.42 -15.53
N HIS A 226 10.20 -10.19 -14.51
CA HIS A 226 9.38 -11.27 -13.95
C HIS A 226 8.71 -10.83 -12.66
N ILE A 227 7.38 -10.87 -12.64
CA ILE A 227 6.58 -10.69 -11.44
C ILE A 227 6.28 -12.08 -10.87
N PHE A 228 6.88 -12.41 -9.74
CA PHE A 228 6.65 -13.68 -9.06
C PHE A 228 5.23 -13.76 -8.50
N ILE A 229 4.57 -14.88 -8.76
CA ILE A 229 3.22 -15.17 -8.34
C ILE A 229 3.15 -16.52 -7.62
N ASP A 230 2.08 -16.74 -6.87
CA ASP A 230 1.72 -18.09 -6.44
C ASP A 230 1.26 -18.90 -7.66
N LYS A 231 1.45 -20.24 -7.61
CA LYS A 231 0.99 -21.13 -8.68
C LYS A 231 -0.50 -20.90 -8.97
N PRO A 232 -0.88 -20.56 -10.22
CA PRO A 232 -2.29 -20.47 -10.57
C PRO A 232 -2.97 -21.84 -10.42
N VAL A 233 -4.15 -21.86 -9.80
CA VAL A 233 -4.94 -23.08 -9.61
C VAL A 233 -5.34 -23.65 -10.97
N GLY A 234 -5.05 -24.93 -11.21
CA GLY A 234 -5.38 -25.62 -12.47
C GLY A 234 -4.44 -25.33 -13.65
N ALA A 235 -3.42 -24.49 -13.50
CA ALA A 235 -2.45 -24.27 -14.57
C ALA A 235 -1.46 -25.45 -14.68
N PRO A 236 -1.13 -25.90 -15.91
CA PRO A 236 -0.06 -26.86 -16.14
C PRO A 236 1.24 -26.32 -15.55
N SER A 237 1.82 -27.06 -14.59
CA SER A 237 3.02 -26.60 -13.88
C SER A 237 4.14 -26.23 -14.84
N ALA A 238 4.29 -26.98 -15.94
CA ALA A 238 5.35 -26.82 -16.94
C ALA A 238 5.42 -25.42 -17.60
N ASN A 239 4.31 -24.67 -17.67
CA ASN A 239 4.28 -23.36 -18.32
C ASN A 239 4.84 -22.23 -17.43
N TYR A 240 5.01 -22.49 -16.13
CA TYR A 240 5.40 -21.49 -15.14
C TYR A 240 6.54 -22.00 -14.25
N TYR A 241 7.33 -22.96 -14.73
CA TYR A 241 8.31 -23.69 -13.91
C TYR A 241 9.73 -23.34 -14.34
N ASP A 242 10.34 -22.38 -13.64
CA ASP A 242 11.80 -22.22 -13.63
C ASP A 242 12.47 -23.47 -13.02
N ARG A 243 13.76 -23.69 -13.31
CA ARG A 243 14.65 -24.66 -12.64
C ARG A 243 14.65 -24.51 -11.10
N LYS A 244 14.18 -23.37 -10.58
CA LYS A 244 14.03 -23.04 -9.15
C LYS A 244 12.60 -23.19 -8.59
N ARG A 245 11.64 -23.78 -9.32
CA ARG A 245 10.23 -24.00 -8.90
C ARG A 245 9.44 -22.73 -8.57
N LYS A 246 9.75 -21.59 -9.20
CA LYS A 246 9.03 -20.32 -8.98
C LYS A 246 8.09 -20.04 -10.16
N PHE A 247 6.87 -19.61 -9.85
CA PHE A 247 5.88 -19.20 -10.84
C PHE A 247 6.03 -17.69 -11.06
N SER A 248 6.15 -17.26 -12.30
CA SER A 248 6.22 -15.84 -12.63
C SER A 248 5.38 -15.51 -13.86
N VAL A 249 4.93 -14.25 -13.92
CA VAL A 249 4.36 -13.65 -15.12
C VAL A 249 5.33 -12.58 -15.63
N GLN A 250 5.53 -12.56 -16.94
CA GLN A 250 6.39 -11.58 -17.60
C GLN A 250 5.63 -10.26 -17.77
N ALA A 251 6.34 -9.17 -17.54
CA ALA A 251 5.92 -7.80 -17.78
C ALA A 251 6.93 -7.13 -18.71
N GLN A 252 6.50 -6.75 -19.91
CA GLN A 252 7.24 -5.88 -20.82
C GLN A 252 6.97 -4.42 -20.44
N VAL A 253 8.02 -3.63 -20.30
CA VAL A 253 7.94 -2.25 -19.83
C VAL A 253 8.80 -1.34 -20.69
N VAL A 254 8.26 -0.17 -21.04
CA VAL A 254 9.01 0.90 -21.70
C VAL A 254 9.22 2.05 -20.73
N VAL A 255 10.48 2.51 -20.60
CA VAL A 255 10.90 3.50 -19.61
C VAL A 255 11.73 4.61 -20.27
N ASP A 256 11.61 5.85 -19.79
CA ASP A 256 12.47 6.96 -20.19
C ASP A 256 13.68 7.18 -19.25
N LEU A 257 14.56 8.13 -19.59
CA LEU A 257 15.75 8.42 -18.78
C LEU A 257 15.43 9.01 -17.39
N ASP A 258 14.22 9.49 -17.15
CA ASP A 258 13.75 9.95 -15.84
C ASP A 258 13.10 8.79 -15.03
N LEU A 259 13.28 7.55 -15.47
CA LEU A 259 12.74 6.32 -14.88
C LEU A 259 11.20 6.28 -14.87
N ARG A 260 10.53 7.02 -15.78
CA ARG A 260 9.07 6.96 -15.89
C ARG A 260 8.65 5.84 -16.81
N ILE A 261 7.72 5.03 -16.32
CA ILE A 261 7.07 3.97 -17.10
C ILE A 261 6.06 4.62 -18.06
N MET A 262 6.22 4.33 -19.36
CA MET A 262 5.41 4.93 -20.44
C MET A 262 4.46 3.92 -21.10
N ASP A 263 4.80 2.64 -21.06
CA ASP A 263 3.98 1.55 -21.57
C ASP A 263 4.28 0.28 -20.76
N VAL A 264 3.26 -0.55 -20.54
CA VAL A 264 3.37 -1.81 -19.81
C VAL A 264 2.46 -2.85 -20.46
N HIS A 265 3.00 -4.04 -20.69
CA HIS A 265 2.23 -5.20 -21.12
C HIS A 265 2.53 -6.40 -20.21
N ILE A 266 1.51 -6.99 -19.60
CA ILE A 266 1.63 -8.07 -18.60
C ILE A 266 0.70 -9.21 -18.98
N GLY A 267 1.09 -10.45 -18.68
CA GLY A 267 0.15 -11.57 -18.62
C GLY A 267 0.68 -12.89 -19.17
N TYR A 268 1.92 -12.92 -19.65
CA TYR A 268 2.51 -14.13 -20.22
C TYR A 268 3.24 -14.95 -19.15
N PRO A 269 3.14 -16.28 -19.19
CA PRO A 269 3.98 -17.15 -18.35
C PRO A 269 5.47 -16.98 -18.66
N GLU A 270 6.31 -17.30 -17.69
CA GLU A 270 7.79 -17.27 -17.82
C GLU A 270 8.33 -18.01 -19.04
N SER A 271 7.70 -19.13 -19.44
CA SER A 271 8.19 -19.94 -20.56
C SER A 271 8.08 -19.25 -21.92
N VAL A 272 7.45 -18.07 -21.97
CA VAL A 272 7.25 -17.31 -23.19
C VAL A 272 8.43 -16.36 -23.42
N HIS A 273 9.09 -16.52 -24.56
CA HIS A 273 10.17 -15.64 -24.99
C HIS A 273 9.69 -14.20 -25.21
N ASP A 274 10.55 -13.22 -24.90
CA ASP A 274 10.25 -11.78 -24.99
C ASP A 274 9.73 -11.36 -26.37
N VAL A 275 10.24 -12.00 -27.43
CA VAL A 275 9.75 -11.85 -28.81
C VAL A 275 8.25 -12.08 -28.93
N LEU A 276 7.74 -13.15 -28.32
CA LEU A 276 6.32 -13.50 -28.42
C LEU A 276 5.46 -12.55 -27.58
N VAL A 277 5.98 -12.08 -26.44
CA VAL A 277 5.31 -11.06 -25.62
C VAL A 277 5.24 -9.74 -26.37
N LEU A 278 6.33 -9.34 -27.04
CA LEU A 278 6.34 -8.16 -27.91
C LEU A 278 5.28 -8.28 -29.01
N HIS A 279 5.29 -9.35 -29.80
CA HIS A 279 4.36 -9.47 -30.93
C HIS A 279 2.88 -9.41 -30.54
N ASN A 280 2.55 -9.85 -29.32
CA ASN A 280 1.18 -9.81 -28.82
C ASN A 280 0.84 -8.51 -28.04
N SER A 281 1.82 -7.66 -27.78
CA SER A 281 1.61 -6.46 -26.97
C SER A 281 0.82 -5.38 -27.71
N GLN A 282 0.17 -4.50 -26.94
CA GLN A 282 -0.47 -3.32 -27.51
C GLN A 282 0.57 -2.38 -28.14
N LEU A 283 1.78 -2.30 -27.56
CA LEU A 283 2.91 -1.55 -28.10
C LEU A 283 3.21 -1.97 -29.54
N TRP A 284 3.33 -3.27 -29.81
CA TRP A 284 3.59 -3.78 -31.16
C TRP A 284 2.50 -3.37 -32.15
N ARG A 285 1.22 -3.57 -31.79
CA ARG A 285 0.10 -3.18 -32.66
C ARG A 285 0.11 -1.68 -32.99
N ARG A 286 0.32 -0.82 -31.99
CA ARG A 286 0.39 0.63 -32.16
C ARG A 286 1.61 1.07 -32.97
N ALA A 287 2.74 0.40 -32.80
CA ALA A 287 3.94 0.63 -33.60
C ALA A 287 3.71 0.29 -35.07
N GLN A 288 3.08 -0.86 -35.35
CA GLN A 288 2.76 -1.28 -36.73
C GLN A 288 1.72 -0.39 -37.40
N ALA A 289 0.78 0.17 -36.63
CA ALA A 289 -0.16 1.17 -37.11
C ALA A 289 0.46 2.56 -37.34
N GLY A 290 1.73 2.76 -36.97
CA GLY A 290 2.43 4.04 -37.12
C GLY A 290 2.08 5.10 -36.07
N GLU A 291 1.51 4.71 -34.94
CA GLU A 291 0.95 5.63 -33.93
C GLU A 291 1.97 6.14 -32.90
N LEU A 292 3.15 5.49 -32.79
CA LEU A 292 4.10 5.74 -31.70
C LEU A 292 5.26 6.65 -32.07
N PHE A 293 5.88 6.39 -33.22
CA PHE A 293 7.17 6.96 -33.63
C PHE A 293 6.98 8.08 -34.64
N ASP A 294 6.51 9.22 -34.14
CA ASP A 294 6.06 10.36 -34.96
C ASP A 294 7.02 11.55 -34.93
N ALA A 295 8.26 11.40 -34.45
CA ALA A 295 9.23 12.48 -34.42
C ALA A 295 9.65 12.91 -35.84
N PRO A 296 10.11 14.17 -36.03
CA PRO A 296 10.70 14.58 -37.29
C PRO A 296 11.85 13.65 -37.70
N PRO A 297 11.91 13.24 -38.99
CA PRO A 297 12.91 12.30 -39.45
C PRO A 297 14.33 12.84 -39.24
N VAL A 298 15.22 11.99 -38.76
CA VAL A 298 16.66 12.28 -38.62
C VAL A 298 17.45 11.25 -39.43
N SER A 299 18.39 11.74 -40.23
CA SER A 299 19.35 10.91 -40.94
C SER A 299 20.52 10.56 -40.01
N LEU A 300 20.68 9.28 -39.74
CA LEU A 300 21.83 8.72 -39.03
C LEU A 300 22.97 8.44 -40.01
N ARG A 301 24.12 8.02 -39.47
CA ARG A 301 25.24 7.53 -40.29
C ARG A 301 24.78 6.38 -41.19
N HIS A 302 25.42 6.23 -42.34
CA HIS A 302 25.10 5.19 -43.33
C HIS A 302 23.71 5.30 -43.97
N GLY A 303 23.07 6.49 -43.90
CA GLY A 303 21.83 6.78 -44.64
C GLY A 303 20.54 6.26 -43.99
N VAL A 304 20.60 5.73 -42.76
CA VAL A 304 19.41 5.28 -42.03
C VAL A 304 18.58 6.48 -41.59
N VAL A 305 17.32 6.57 -42.04
CA VAL A 305 16.39 7.62 -41.63
C VAL A 305 15.40 7.05 -40.63
N THR A 306 15.27 7.68 -39.46
CA THR A 306 14.34 7.23 -38.40
C THR A 306 13.46 8.36 -37.88
N ARG A 307 12.20 8.01 -37.60
CA ARG A 307 11.20 8.87 -36.92
C ARG A 307 11.02 8.52 -35.44
N GLY A 308 11.70 7.48 -34.97
CA GLY A 308 11.59 7.02 -33.60
C GLY A 308 11.96 5.55 -33.47
N TYR A 309 12.53 5.19 -32.31
CA TYR A 309 12.82 3.80 -31.93
C TYR A 309 12.96 3.69 -30.40
N LEU A 310 13.07 2.46 -29.92
CA LEU A 310 13.38 2.10 -28.54
C LEU A 310 14.73 1.38 -28.47
N LEU A 311 15.42 1.49 -27.32
CA LEU A 311 16.59 0.68 -27.02
C LEU A 311 16.15 -0.64 -26.37
N GLY A 312 16.45 -1.77 -27.02
CA GLY A 312 16.18 -3.11 -26.49
C GLY A 312 17.47 -3.88 -26.21
N ASP A 313 17.35 -5.08 -25.65
CA ASP A 313 18.44 -6.04 -25.58
C ASP A 313 18.40 -7.01 -26.79
N ASN A 314 19.31 -7.98 -26.80
CA ASN A 314 19.39 -8.99 -27.86
C ASN A 314 18.30 -10.09 -27.76
N GLY A 315 17.40 -10.00 -26.77
CA GLY A 315 16.23 -10.87 -26.66
C GLY A 315 15.11 -10.49 -27.64
N TYR A 316 15.18 -9.29 -28.23
CA TYR A 316 14.21 -8.79 -29.20
C TYR A 316 14.53 -9.17 -30.65
N PRO A 317 13.54 -9.19 -31.56
CA PRO A 317 13.77 -9.55 -32.96
C PRO A 317 14.61 -8.51 -33.70
N VAL A 318 15.73 -8.94 -34.27
CA VAL A 318 16.61 -8.11 -35.12
C VAL A 318 15.88 -7.45 -36.29
N VAL A 319 14.83 -8.12 -36.79
CA VAL A 319 14.01 -7.63 -37.92
C VAL A 319 13.09 -6.46 -37.54
N CYS A 320 13.01 -6.08 -36.25
CA CYS A 320 12.15 -5.01 -35.80
C CYS A 320 12.77 -3.63 -36.14
N PRO A 321 12.17 -2.83 -37.04
CA PRO A 321 12.80 -1.60 -37.52
C PRO A 321 12.84 -0.46 -36.47
N TRP A 322 12.14 -0.62 -35.35
CA TRP A 322 11.99 0.38 -34.29
C TRP A 322 12.53 -0.08 -32.93
N ILE A 323 13.25 -1.21 -32.89
CA ILE A 323 14.02 -1.62 -31.71
C ILE A 323 15.50 -1.66 -32.10
N VAL A 324 16.31 -0.88 -31.39
CA VAL A 324 17.75 -0.81 -31.57
C VAL A 324 18.41 -1.59 -30.44
N GLN A 325 19.06 -2.68 -30.82
CA GLN A 325 19.79 -3.60 -29.96
C GLN A 325 21.31 -3.37 -30.10
N PRO A 326 22.12 -3.79 -29.12
CA PRO A 326 23.58 -3.83 -29.28
C PRO A 326 23.99 -4.77 -30.43
N TYR A 327 25.18 -4.55 -30.99
CA TYR A 327 25.77 -5.44 -32.01
C TYR A 327 26.03 -6.84 -31.43
N GLY A 328 26.56 -6.91 -30.21
CA GLY A 328 26.97 -8.16 -29.57
C GLY A 328 28.17 -8.84 -30.26
N GLY A 329 28.61 -9.97 -29.69
CA GLY A 329 29.73 -10.76 -30.24
C GLY A 329 31.03 -10.64 -29.44
N ILE A 330 32.01 -11.50 -29.77
CA ILE A 330 33.32 -11.59 -29.09
C ILE A 330 34.36 -10.73 -29.82
N ASP A 331 34.29 -10.64 -31.15
CA ASP A 331 35.25 -9.90 -31.98
C ASP A 331 34.58 -8.64 -32.55
N GLN A 332 34.40 -7.62 -31.69
CA GLN A 332 33.80 -6.34 -32.07
C GLN A 332 34.86 -5.34 -32.54
N GLY A 333 34.53 -4.56 -33.58
CA GLY A 333 35.32 -3.39 -33.94
C GLY A 333 35.23 -2.28 -32.87
N PRO A 334 36.19 -1.35 -32.80
CA PRO A 334 36.16 -0.27 -31.80
C PRO A 334 34.91 0.62 -31.84
N GLU A 335 34.27 0.76 -33.01
CA GLU A 335 33.04 1.53 -33.15
C GLU A 335 31.81 0.78 -32.61
N GLU A 336 31.75 -0.54 -32.80
CA GLU A 336 30.67 -1.42 -32.31
C GLU A 336 30.73 -1.51 -30.79
N GLU A 337 31.91 -1.74 -30.22
CA GLU A 337 32.11 -1.77 -28.77
C GLU A 337 31.73 -0.44 -28.12
N ARG A 338 32.09 0.68 -28.76
CA ARG A 338 31.71 2.02 -28.30
C ARG A 338 30.20 2.25 -28.36
N PHE A 339 29.55 1.75 -29.41
CA PHE A 339 28.10 1.81 -29.53
C PHE A 339 27.43 0.99 -28.43
N ASP A 340 27.82 -0.27 -28.25
CA ASP A 340 27.25 -1.19 -27.26
C ASP A 340 27.44 -0.65 -25.84
N THR A 341 28.61 -0.09 -25.53
CA THR A 341 28.88 0.56 -24.24
C THR A 341 27.91 1.72 -23.99
N ARG A 342 27.70 2.60 -24.98
CA ARG A 342 26.75 3.72 -24.85
C ARG A 342 25.31 3.24 -24.75
N GLN A 343 24.96 2.22 -25.53
CA GLN A 343 23.63 1.63 -25.56
C GLN A 343 23.30 1.05 -24.20
N LYS A 344 24.20 0.25 -23.64
CA LYS A 344 24.06 -0.36 -22.31
C LYS A 344 23.86 0.69 -21.22
N VAL A 345 24.64 1.78 -21.24
CA VAL A 345 24.50 2.88 -20.26
C VAL A 345 23.15 3.61 -20.40
N ALA A 346 22.70 3.88 -21.62
CA ALA A 346 21.41 4.54 -21.85
C ALA A 346 20.22 3.62 -21.54
N ARG A 347 20.30 2.36 -21.98
CA ARG A 347 19.29 1.32 -21.74
C ARG A 347 19.14 0.99 -20.26
N GLY A 348 20.22 1.06 -19.48
CA GLY A 348 20.20 0.82 -18.02
C GLY A 348 19.20 1.66 -17.21
N CYS A 349 18.54 2.66 -17.80
CA CYS A 349 17.36 3.28 -17.18
C CYS A 349 16.21 2.29 -16.92
N VAL A 350 15.99 1.30 -17.79
CA VAL A 350 14.94 0.29 -17.61
C VAL A 350 15.26 -0.65 -16.45
N GLU A 351 16.51 -1.09 -16.34
CA GLU A 351 17.00 -1.93 -15.23
C GLU A 351 16.86 -1.20 -13.89
N ARG A 352 17.26 0.08 -13.83
CA ARG A 352 17.10 0.91 -12.62
C ARG A 352 15.65 1.18 -12.25
N ALA A 353 14.74 1.18 -13.22
CA ALA A 353 13.31 1.35 -12.94
C ALA A 353 12.68 0.09 -12.35
N PHE A 354 13.23 -1.10 -12.64
CA PHE A 354 12.80 -2.35 -12.02
C PHE A 354 13.31 -2.50 -10.59
N GLY A 355 14.49 -1.96 -10.28
CA GLY A 355 15.06 -1.89 -8.93
C GLY A 355 16.37 -2.64 -8.77
#